data_AF-A0A1M2W6N7-F1
#
_entry.id   AF-A0A1M2W6N7-F1
#
_cell.length_a   1.000
_cell.length_b   1.000
_cell.length_c   1.000
_cell.angle_alpha   90.00
_cell.angle_beta   90.00
_cell.angle_gamma   90.00
#
_symmetry.space_group_name_H-M   'P 1'
#
loop_
_entity.id
_entity.type
_entity.pdbx_description
1 polymer ?
#
loop_
_entity_poly.entity_id
_entity_poly.type
_entity_poly.pdbx_seq_one_letter_code
_entity_poly.pdbx_strand_id
1 'polypeptide(L)' 'MHSAVNLKMGKREDRALLTGVHTVADVYCMGCNDRMGWYYHKASDHSQKYKEGKYLLERERLVKENNWKLDDARSG' A
#
# COMPACT_ATOMS: atom_id res chain seq x y z
N MET A 1 -11.84 -2.14 6.64
CA MET A 1 -10.46 -2.47 7.03
C MET A 1 -9.61 -2.44 5.76
N HIS A 2 -8.53 -1.67 5.71
CA HIS A 2 -7.61 -1.70 4.56
C HIS A 2 -6.50 -2.69 4.91
N SER A 3 -6.40 -3.79 4.18
CA SER A 3 -5.45 -4.87 4.44
C SER A 3 -4.57 -5.10 3.22
N ALA A 4 -3.28 -5.32 3.47
CA ALA A 4 -2.32 -5.85 2.51
C ALA A 4 -1.63 -7.04 3.17
N VAL A 5 -1.47 -8.13 2.43
CA VAL A 5 -0.88 -9.39 2.91
C VAL A 5 0.46 -9.64 2.25
N ASN A 6 1.23 -10.59 2.78
CA ASN A 6 2.57 -10.92 2.25
C ASN A 6 3.56 -9.74 2.28
N LEU A 7 3.38 -8.83 3.25
CA LEU A 7 4.27 -7.71 3.49
C LEU A 7 4.96 -7.83 4.85
N LYS A 8 6.24 -7.42 4.88
CA LYS A 8 7.01 -7.16 6.10
C LYS A 8 7.09 -5.66 6.31
N MET A 9 6.88 -5.21 7.55
CA MET A 9 6.94 -3.79 7.91
C MET A 9 8.36 -3.42 8.40
N GLY A 10 8.85 -2.29 7.92
CA GLY A 10 10.09 -1.66 8.36
C GLY A 10 9.94 -0.90 9.67
N LYS A 11 10.97 -0.10 9.99
CA LYS A 11 10.94 0.79 11.16
C LYS A 11 9.97 1.95 10.93
N ARG A 12 9.42 2.47 12.02
CA ARG A 12 8.67 3.73 12.00
C ARG A 12 9.65 4.89 11.92
N GLU A 13 9.38 5.81 11.01
CA GLU A 13 10.16 7.02 10.82
C GLU A 13 9.26 8.20 10.44
N ASP A 14 9.65 9.40 10.86
CA ASP A 14 8.99 10.61 10.42
C ASP A 14 9.56 11.05 9.08
N ARG A 15 8.68 11.16 8.08
CA ARG A 15 9.02 11.47 6.70
C ARG A 15 8.29 12.74 6.27
N ALA A 16 9.05 13.71 5.75
CA ALA A 16 8.48 14.90 5.12
C ALA A 16 7.96 14.53 3.72
N LEU A 17 6.66 14.73 3.49
CA LEU A 17 5.99 14.51 2.21
C LEU A 17 5.37 15.83 1.73
N LEU A 18 4.90 15.84 0.47
CA LEU A 18 4.23 17.01 -0.11
C LEU A 18 3.05 17.52 0.72
N THR A 19 2.35 16.63 1.44
CA THR A 19 1.22 16.98 2.29
C THR A 19 1.58 17.14 3.77
N GLY A 20 2.86 17.38 4.09
CA GLY A 20 3.36 17.54 5.46
C GLY A 20 4.08 16.30 6.01
N VAL A 21 4.40 16.34 7.31
CA VAL A 21 5.16 15.29 8.00
C VAL A 21 4.24 14.14 8.40
N HIS A 22 4.69 12.91 8.12
CA HIS A 22 3.98 11.69 8.46
C HIS A 22 4.92 10.71 9.15
N THR A 23 4.44 10.05 10.20
CA THR A 23 5.10 8.85 10.72
C THR A 23 4.68 7.68 9.83
N VAL A 24 5.64 7.09 9.13
CA VAL A 24 5.41 5.99 8.17
C VAL A 24 6.32 4.81 8.48
N ALA A 25 5.99 3.64 7.94
CA ALA A 25 6.89 2.50 7.90
C ALA A 25 6.92 1.92 6.49
N ASP A 26 8.12 1.74 5.93
CA ASP A 26 8.26 1.09 4.63
C ASP A 26 7.73 -0.35 4.69
N VAL A 27 7.16 -0.81 3.58
CA VAL A 27 6.65 -2.18 3.45
C VAL A 27 7.36 -2.91 2.34
N TYR A 28 7.74 -4.15 2.63
CA TYR A 28 8.57 -4.99 1.77
C TYR A 28 7.83 -6.27 1.45
N CYS A 29 7.96 -6.78 0.22
CA CYS A 29 7.41 -8.08 -0.15
C CYS A 29 8.13 -9.19 0.64
N MET A 30 7.38 -10.10 1.28
CA MET A 30 7.99 -11.23 2.00
C MET A 30 8.72 -12.22 1.09
N GLY A 31 8.38 -12.28 -0.21
CA GLY A 31 8.98 -13.21 -1.16
C GLY A 31 10.30 -12.74 -1.76
N CYS A 32 10.38 -11.47 -2.17
CA CYS A 32 11.57 -10.93 -2.85
C CYS A 32 12.32 -9.85 -2.04
N ASN A 33 11.81 -9.43 -0.89
CA ASN A 33 12.34 -8.34 -0.05
C ASN A 33 12.42 -6.95 -0.72
N ASP A 34 11.87 -6.79 -1.92
CA ASP A 34 11.78 -5.46 -2.55
C ASP A 34 10.80 -4.56 -1.80
N ARG A 35 11.12 -3.26 -1.77
CA ARG A 35 10.23 -2.23 -1.22
C ARG A 35 9.03 -2.06 -2.14
N MET A 36 7.84 -2.23 -1.59
CA MET A 36 6.56 -2.08 -2.30
C MET A 36 5.91 -0.72 -2.07
N GLY A 37 6.32 0.01 -1.01
CA GLY A 37 5.79 1.31 -0.65
C GLY A 37 5.90 1.56 0.86
N TRP A 38 4.88 2.19 1.46
CA TRP A 38 4.84 2.46 2.91
C TRP A 38 3.43 2.45 3.50
N TYR A 39 3.35 2.27 4.82
CA TYR A 39 2.16 2.36 5.64
C TYR A 39 2.15 3.66 6.45
N TYR A 40 1.00 4.33 6.54
CA TYR A 40 0.83 5.55 7.34
C TYR A 40 0.41 5.21 8.77
N HIS A 41 1.29 5.46 9.74
CA HIS A 41 0.96 5.36 11.15
C HIS A 41 0.28 6.62 11.67
N LYS A 42 0.85 7.79 11.34
CA LYS A 42 0.36 9.07 11.84
C LYS A 42 0.58 10.18 10.82
N ALA A 43 -0.37 11.10 10.69
CA ALA A 43 -0.21 12.36 10.01
C ALA A 43 -0.20 13.51 11.03
N SER A 44 0.69 14.50 10.84
CA SER A 44 0.73 15.68 11.70
C SER A 44 -0.45 16.63 11.46
N ASP A 45 -0.88 16.77 10.20
CA ASP A 45 -2.01 17.60 9.80
C ASP A 45 -3.33 16.81 9.90
N HIS A 46 -4.34 17.44 10.53
CA HIS A 46 -5.70 16.91 10.62
C HIS A 46 -6.30 16.61 9.24
N SER A 47 -6.02 17.44 8.23
CA SER A 47 -6.50 17.25 6.87
C SER A 47 -6.02 15.94 6.23
N GLN A 48 -4.94 15.36 6.75
CA GLN A 48 -4.30 14.15 6.23
C GLN A 48 -4.59 12.88 7.05
N LYS A 49 -5.38 12.98 8.14
CA LYS A 49 -5.72 11.84 9.01
C LYS A 49 -6.40 10.68 8.27
N TYR A 50 -7.09 10.96 7.18
CA TYR A 50 -7.71 9.92 6.34
C TYR A 50 -6.70 8.92 5.73
N LYS A 51 -5.39 9.25 5.73
CA LYS A 51 -4.31 8.36 5.28
C LYS A 51 -3.87 7.37 6.36
N GLU A 52 -4.05 7.71 7.64
CA GLU A 52 -3.68 6.82 8.74
C GLU A 52 -4.38 5.46 8.60
N GLY A 53 -3.63 4.40 8.82
CA GLY A 53 -4.16 3.05 8.65
C GLY A 53 -4.17 2.53 7.22
N LYS A 54 -3.64 3.29 6.25
CA LYS A 54 -3.60 2.90 4.83
C LYS A 54 -2.18 2.65 4.32
N TYR A 55 -2.10 1.88 3.24
CA TYR A 55 -0.89 1.63 2.48
C TYR A 55 -0.86 2.53 1.25
N LEU A 56 0.30 3.07 0.93
CA LEU A 56 0.61 3.56 -0.41
C LEU A 56 1.62 2.60 -1.01
N LEU A 57 1.23 1.98 -2.12
CA LEU A 57 2.06 1.03 -2.85
C LEU A 57 2.44 1.62 -4.20
N GLU A 58 3.69 1.40 -4.60
CA GLU A 58 4.24 1.89 -5.85
C GLU A 58 3.70 1.06 -7.01
N ARG A 59 3.04 1.72 -7.97
CA ARG A 59 2.37 1.04 -9.10
C ARG A 59 3.35 0.21 -9.95
N GLU A 60 4.58 0.69 -10.11
CA GLU A 60 5.63 -0.02 -10.88
C GLU A 60 6.05 -1.35 -10.24
N ARG A 61 5.75 -1.54 -8.95
CA ARG A 61 6.00 -2.77 -8.20
C ARG A 61 4.79 -3.72 -8.21
N LEU A 62 3.69 -3.36 -8.86
CA LEU A 62 2.43 -4.10 -8.80
C LEU A 62 1.94 -4.54 -10.18
N VAL A 63 1.40 -5.76 -10.24
CA VAL A 63 0.61 -6.25 -11.36
C VAL A 63 -0.84 -6.30 -10.90
N LYS A 64 -1.74 -5.67 -11.66
CA LYS A 64 -3.18 -5.78 -11.43
C LYS A 64 -3.70 -6.99 -12.17
N GLU A 65 -4.01 -8.04 -11.43
CA GLU A 65 -4.69 -9.22 -11.97
C GLU A 65 -6.12 -9.25 -11.43
N ASN A 66 -7.07 -9.01 -12.33
CA ASN A 66 -8.48 -9.22 -12.02
C ASN A 66 -8.82 -10.62 -12.57
N ASN A 67 -8.87 -11.63 -11.70
CA ASN A 67 -9.25 -13.03 -12.05
C ASN A 67 -10.73 -13.17 -12.48
N TRP A 68 -11.24 -12.23 -13.26
CA TRP A 68 -12.57 -12.28 -13.83
C TRP A 68 -12.54 -13.30 -14.97
N LYS A 69 -13.17 -14.45 -14.75
CA LYS A 69 -13.57 -15.32 -15.85
C LYS A 69 -14.81 -14.67 -16.46
N LEU A 70 -14.67 -14.07 -17.64
CA LEU A 70 -15.82 -13.79 -18.47
C LEU A 70 -16.33 -15.17 -18.88
N ASP A 71 -17.51 -15.55 -18.39
CA ASP A 71 -18.18 -16.73 -18.90
C ASP A 71 -18.41 -16.48 -20.39
N ASP A 72 -17.68 -17.19 -21.26
CA ASP A 72 -17.94 -17.24 -22.69
C ASP A 72 -19.32 -17.89 -22.89
N ALA A 73 -20.36 -17.06 -22.75
CA ALA A 73 -21.72 -17.37 -23.13
C ALA A 73 -21.80 -17.39 -24.67
N ARG A 74 -21.18 -18.41 -25.27
CA ARG A 74 -21.46 -18.94 -26.61
C ARG A 74 -21.00 -20.39 -26.67
N SER A 75 -21.51 -21.18 -25.72
CA SER A 75 -21.80 -22.58 -25.97
C SER A 75 -23.13 -22.63 -26.74
N GLY A 76 -23.10 -23.03 -28.00
CA GLY A 76 -24.28 -23.20 -28.86
C GLY A 76 -24.23 -22.38 -30.13
#